data_AF-A0A1C2DSF7-F1
#
_entry.id   AF-A0A1C2DSF7-F1
#
_cell.length_a   1.000
_cell.length_b   1.000
_cell.length_c   1.000
_cell.angle_alpha   90.00
_cell.angle_beta   90.00
_cell.angle_gamma   90.00
#
_symmetry.space_group_name_H-M   'P 1'
#
loop_
_entity.id
_entity.type
_entity.pdbx_description
1 polymer ?
#
loop_
_entity_poly.entity_id
_entity_poly.type
_entity_poly.pdbx_seq_one_letter_code
_entity_poly.pdbx_strand_id
1 'polypeptide(L)' 'MADHQLRQQARNEAIVADLRNTAGVGAPLDQKMIIKRKAAEISTAMALLYGGDWRVQFDLEEGLVLIARRLPDIR' A
#
# COMPACT_ATOMS: atom_id res chain seq x y z
N MET A 1 -31.02 -16.88 2.05
CA MET A 1 -30.48 -16.99 3.43
C MET A 1 -28.97 -17.23 3.47
N ALA A 2 -28.37 -17.92 2.48
CA ALA A 2 -26.91 -18.16 2.41
C ALA A 2 -26.03 -16.90 2.25
N ASP A 3 -26.48 -15.88 1.49
CA ASP A 3 -25.71 -14.65 1.23
C ASP A 3 -25.39 -13.81 2.47
N HIS A 4 -26.26 -13.86 3.48
CA HIS A 4 -26.04 -13.12 4.72
C HIS A 4 -24.94 -13.79 5.56
N GLN A 5 -24.90 -15.14 5.56
CA GLN A 5 -23.87 -15.90 6.27
C GLN A 5 -22.50 -15.73 5.61
N LEU A 6 -22.42 -15.72 4.28
CA LEU A 6 -21.17 -15.47 3.54
C LEU A 6 -20.59 -14.08 3.82
N ARG A 7 -21.44 -13.04 3.85
CA ARG A 7 -21.01 -11.67 4.18
C ARG A 7 -20.49 -11.55 5.61
N GLN A 8 -21.13 -12.21 6.57
CA GLN A 8 -20.70 -12.20 7.96
C GLN A 8 -19.38 -12.97 8.14
N GLN A 9 -19.20 -14.06 7.41
CA GLN A 9 -17.96 -14.82 7.42
C GLN A 9 -16.78 -14.01 6.84
N ALA A 10 -16.97 -13.35 5.69
CA ALA A 10 -15.97 -12.47 5.10
C ALA A 10 -15.59 -11.29 6.03
N ARG A 11 -16.57 -10.75 6.77
CA ARG A 11 -16.33 -9.72 7.79
C ARG A 11 -15.50 -10.24 8.95
N ASN A 12 -15.82 -11.43 9.46
CA ASN A 12 -15.10 -12.06 10.56
C ASN A 12 -13.65 -12.41 10.14
N GLU A 13 -13.44 -12.81 8.89
CA GLU A 13 -12.11 -13.07 8.32
C GLU A 13 -11.28 -11.79 8.20
N ALA A 14 -11.89 -10.65 7.86
CA ALA A 14 -11.21 -9.35 7.84
C ALA A 14 -10.78 -8.90 9.25
N ILE A 15 -11.67 -9.04 10.25
CA ILE A 15 -11.37 -8.73 11.66
C ILE A 15 -10.28 -9.68 12.20
N VAL A 16 -10.45 -10.97 11.90
CA VAL A 16 -9.43 -12.01 11.72
C VAL A 16 -7.99 -11.50 11.50
N ALA A 17 -7.81 -11.08 10.26
CA ALA A 17 -6.56 -10.63 9.70
C ALA A 17 -6.05 -9.35 10.35
N ASP A 18 -6.94 -8.41 10.68
CA ASP A 18 -6.55 -7.13 11.28
C ASP A 18 -6.01 -7.31 12.71
N LEU A 19 -6.63 -8.18 13.50
CA LEU A 19 -6.14 -8.58 14.83
C LEU A 19 -4.77 -9.27 14.73
N ARG A 20 -4.58 -10.17 13.75
CA ARG A 20 -3.27 -10.82 13.52
C ARG A 20 -2.20 -9.82 13.12
N ASN A 21 -2.51 -8.90 12.21
CA ASN A 21 -1.59 -7.86 11.78
C ASN A 21 -1.18 -6.95 12.95
N THR A 22 -2.14 -6.56 13.79
CA THR A 22 -1.90 -5.72 14.98
C THR A 22 -1.08 -6.45 16.04
N ALA A 23 -1.30 -7.75 16.21
CA ALA A 23 -0.53 -8.60 17.12
C ALA A 23 0.85 -9.01 16.57
N GLY A 24 1.22 -8.59 15.35
CA GLY A 24 2.47 -8.99 14.69
C GLY A 24 2.49 -10.46 14.21
N VAL A 25 1.34 -11.13 14.20
CA VAL A 25 1.12 -12.53 13.78
C VAL A 25 0.47 -12.60 12.38
N GLY A 26 0.46 -11.48 11.65
CA GLY A 26 0.02 -11.43 10.26
C GLY A 26 0.86 -12.36 9.39
N ALA A 27 0.26 -12.99 8.38
CA ALA A 27 1.04 -13.70 7.37
C ALA A 27 2.09 -12.73 6.81
N PRO A 28 3.37 -13.13 6.66
CA PRO A 28 4.40 -12.23 6.18
C PRO A 28 3.95 -11.65 4.85
N LEU A 29 3.70 -10.35 4.80
CA LEU A 29 3.53 -9.67 3.53
C LEU A 29 4.83 -9.90 2.74
N ASP A 30 4.70 -10.25 1.47
CA ASP A 30 5.85 -10.27 0.56
C ASP A 30 6.62 -8.95 0.73
N GLN A 31 7.92 -9.03 0.97
CA GLN A 31 8.77 -7.88 1.23
C GLN A 31 8.66 -6.85 0.09
N LYS A 32 8.47 -7.30 -1.15
CA LYS A 32 8.23 -6.42 -2.30
C LYS A 32 6.95 -5.61 -2.13
N MET A 33 5.90 -6.21 -1.57
CA MET A 33 4.63 -5.54 -1.31
C MET A 33 4.75 -4.52 -0.18
N ILE A 34 5.51 -4.84 0.88
CA ILE A 34 5.80 -3.89 1.97
C ILE A 34 6.51 -2.64 1.42
N ILE A 35 7.53 -2.84 0.59
CA ILE A 35 8.30 -1.73 -0.01
C ILE A 35 7.39 -0.87 -0.90
N LYS A 36 6.59 -1.49 -1.78
CA LYS A 36 5.66 -0.76 -2.65
C LYS A 36 4.63 0.05 -1.87
N ARG A 37 4.08 -0.54 -0.80
CA ARG A 37 3.12 0.13 0.09
C ARG A 37 3.76 1.36 0.76
N LYS A 38 4.92 1.19 1.37
CA LYS A 38 5.65 2.29 2.04
C LYS A 38 5.96 3.43 1.06
N ALA A 39 6.40 3.11 -0.15
CA ALA A 39 6.68 4.13 -1.15
C ALA A 39 5.41 4.89 -1.58
N ALA A 40 4.27 4.20 -1.73
CA ALA A 40 2.99 4.84 -2.01
C ALA A 40 2.50 5.73 -0.86
N GLU A 41 2.68 5.29 0.39
CA GLU A 41 2.38 6.08 1.58
C GLU A 41 3.21 7.37 1.62
N ILE A 42 4.52 7.29 1.35
CA ILE A 42 5.39 8.46 1.27
C ILE A 42 4.96 9.38 0.12
N SER A 43 4.73 8.85 -1.08
CA SER A 43 4.26 9.65 -2.23
C SER A 43 2.97 10.41 -1.93
N THR A 44 2.04 9.76 -1.22
CA THR A 44 0.78 10.37 -0.78
C THR A 44 1.03 11.49 0.24
N ALA A 45 1.90 11.25 1.24
CA ALA A 45 2.28 12.27 2.20
C ALA A 45 2.95 13.49 1.55
N MET A 46 3.80 13.27 0.53
CA MET A 46 4.42 14.35 -0.23
C MET A 46 3.37 15.20 -0.98
N ALA A 47 2.36 14.56 -1.58
CA ALA A 47 1.27 15.26 -2.23
C ALA A 47 0.43 16.08 -1.23
N LEU A 48 0.15 15.54 -0.05
CA LEU A 48 -0.59 16.24 1.00
C LEU A 48 0.18 17.44 1.59
N LEU A 49 1.49 17.30 1.80
CA LEU A 49 2.32 18.33 2.41
C LEU A 49 2.74 19.44 1.44
N TYR A 50 3.06 19.08 0.20
CA TYR A 50 3.68 19.98 -0.77
C TYR A 50 2.83 20.23 -2.03
N GLY A 51 1.68 19.57 -2.14
CA GLY A 51 0.77 19.67 -3.27
C GLY A 51 1.31 19.06 -4.57
N GLY A 52 0.42 18.90 -5.55
CA GLY A 52 0.73 18.37 -6.87
C GLY A 52 0.76 16.85 -6.94
N ASP A 53 1.15 16.33 -8.10
CA ASP A 53 1.24 14.88 -8.36
C ASP A 53 2.66 14.36 -8.14
N TRP A 54 2.77 13.18 -7.54
CA TRP A 54 4.01 12.54 -7.17
C TRP A 54 4.04 11.12 -7.71
N ARG A 55 5.16 10.74 -8.32
CA ARG A 55 5.37 9.41 -8.88
C ARG A 55 6.39 8.64 -8.06
N VAL A 56 6.22 7.32 -8.06
CA VAL A 56 7.17 6.35 -7.50
C VAL A 56 7.78 5.56 -8.65
N GLN A 57 9.11 5.48 -8.68
CA GLN A 57 9.87 4.60 -9.57
C GLN A 57 10.74 3.65 -8.75
N PHE A 58 10.79 2.40 -9.19
CA PHE A 58 11.63 1.35 -8.60
C PHE A 58 12.66 0.93 -9.63
N ASP A 59 13.93 0.93 -9.23
CA ASP A 59 14.98 0.23 -9.92
C ASP A 59 15.47 -0.89 -9.01
N LEU A 60 15.16 -2.13 -9.39
CA LEU A 60 15.50 -3.30 -8.58
C LEU A 60 16.90 -3.84 -8.89
N GLU A 61 17.50 -3.46 -10.02
CA GLU A 61 18.88 -3.84 -10.34
C GLU A 61 19.85 -3.01 -9.51
N GLU A 62 19.56 -1.70 -9.38
CA GLU A 62 20.38 -0.75 -8.61
C GLU A 62 19.94 -0.60 -7.14
N GLY A 63 18.81 -1.20 -6.74
CA GLY A 63 18.29 -1.11 -5.37
C GLY A 63 17.78 0.29 -5.00
N LEU A 64 17.24 1.04 -5.97
CA LEU A 64 16.82 2.43 -5.83
C LEU A 64 15.29 2.56 -5.80
N VAL A 65 14.79 3.43 -4.92
CA VAL A 65 13.41 3.93 -4.95
C VAL A 65 13.44 5.45 -5.10
N LEU A 66 12.85 5.95 -6.17
CA LEU A 66 12.74 7.38 -6.44
C LEU A 66 11.29 7.84 -6.26
N ILE A 67 11.10 8.82 -5.37
CA ILE A 67 9.82 9.52 -5.17
C ILE A 67 10.04 10.97 -5.59
N ALA A 68 9.40 11.38 -6.68
CA ALA A 68 9.63 12.68 -7.28
C ALA A 68 8.33 13.27 -7.82
N ARG A 69 8.30 14.61 -7.93
CA ARG A 69 7.16 15.31 -8.52
C ARG A 69 7.00 14.89 -9.97
N ARG A 70 5.75 14.63 -10.41
CA ARG A 70 5.47 14.39 -11.82
C ARG A 70 5.62 15.72 -12.55
N LEU A 71 6.62 15.80 -13.42
CA LEU A 71 6.74 16.92 -14.34
C LEU A 71 5.57 16.85 -15.33
N PRO A 72 4.92 17.98 -15.65
CA PRO A 72 3.92 18.01 -16.70
C PRO A 72 4.54 17.51 -18.01
N ASP A 73 3.83 16.62 -18.70
CA ASP A 73 4.20 16.19 -20.05
C ASP A 73 4.00 17.43 -20.94
N ILE A 74 5.07 18.17 -21.21
CA ILE A 74 5.05 19.28 -22.17
C ILE A 74 5.08 18.60 -23.55
N ARG A 75 3.90 18.37 -24.11
CA ARG A 75 3.71 17.98 -25.52
C ARG A 75 3.09 19.12 -26.29
#